data_AF-A0A2N5UHD7-F1
#
_entry.id   AF-A0A2N5UHD7-F1
#
_cell.length_a   1.000
_cell.length_b   1.000
_cell.length_c   1.000
_cell.angle_alpha   90.00
_cell.angle_beta   90.00
_cell.angle_gamma   90.00
#
_symmetry.space_group_name_H-M   'P 1'
#
loop_
_entity.id
_entity.type
_entity.pdbx_description
1 polymer ?
#
loop_
_entity_poly.entity_id
_entity_poly.type
_entity_poly.pdbx_seq_one_letter_code
_entity_poly.pdbx_strand_id
1 'polypeptide(L)'
;MDPIDPPTTAYVVPKQAGCTVEDSTTDFYGPTLSNNGGAVLVAMYTNSEILIWRWRRKDVPQDIQNKVPCPKTWPSPTATWKRSNYKDVYFAINSIKIFKGMQDAISKPAPAPPGHQPVKSVPALKPSANCGDETQLT
;
A
#
# COMPACT_ATOMS: atom_id res chain seq x y z
N MET A 1 -54.09 10.72 5.02
CA MET A 1 -53.07 11.49 4.29
C MET A 1 -51.86 11.55 5.20
N ASP A 2 -51.04 10.50 5.15
CA ASP A 2 -49.77 10.46 5.89
C ASP A 2 -48.68 11.10 5.02
N PRO A 3 -47.80 11.94 5.59
CA PRO A 3 -46.74 12.58 4.83
C PRO A 3 -45.72 11.55 4.34
N ILE A 4 -45.40 11.66 3.05
CA ILE A 4 -44.39 10.88 2.36
C ILE A 4 -43.03 11.24 2.95
N ASP A 5 -42.41 10.31 3.68
CA ASP A 5 -40.98 10.38 3.98
C ASP A 5 -40.17 10.27 2.67
N PRO A 6 -39.20 11.16 2.41
CA PRO A 6 -38.31 11.01 1.26
C PRO A 6 -37.43 9.76 1.46
N PRO A 7 -37.06 9.03 0.38
CA PRO A 7 -36.18 7.89 0.54
C PRO A 7 -34.81 8.39 1.01
N THR A 8 -34.49 8.16 2.29
CA THR A 8 -33.11 8.19 2.75
C THR A 8 -32.36 7.16 1.93
N THR A 9 -31.66 7.62 0.91
CA THR A 9 -30.68 6.82 0.19
C THR A 9 -29.61 6.46 1.21
N ALA A 10 -29.75 5.29 1.83
CA ALA A 10 -28.65 4.66 2.51
C ALA A 10 -27.50 4.63 1.51
N TYR A 11 -26.42 5.36 1.80
CA TYR A 11 -25.20 5.28 1.01
C TYR A 11 -24.69 3.86 1.21
N VAL A 12 -25.07 2.96 0.31
CA VAL A 12 -24.60 1.58 0.30
C VAL A 12 -23.11 1.69 -0.02
N VAL A 13 -22.26 1.65 1.00
CA VAL A 13 -20.85 1.34 0.80
C VAL A 13 -20.86 0.01 0.05
N PRO A 14 -20.40 -0.05 -1.21
CA PRO A 14 -20.41 -1.30 -1.93
C PRO A 14 -19.62 -2.29 -1.07
N LYS A 15 -20.24 -3.42 -0.74
CA LYS A 15 -19.73 -4.52 0.11
C LYS A 15 -18.49 -5.23 -0.47
N GLN A 16 -17.73 -4.51 -1.31
CA GLN A 16 -16.61 -4.94 -2.14
C GLN A 16 -15.42 -3.96 -2.05
N ALA A 17 -15.42 -3.00 -1.13
CA ALA A 17 -14.32 -2.03 -1.00
C ALA A 17 -12.97 -2.68 -0.62
N GLY A 18 -12.97 -3.94 -0.22
CA GLY A 18 -11.76 -4.65 0.21
C GLY A 18 -11.21 -4.09 1.53
N CYS A 19 -9.93 -4.38 1.79
CA CYS A 19 -9.20 -3.84 2.94
C CYS A 19 -8.17 -2.84 2.44
N THR A 20 -8.55 -1.57 2.35
CA THR A 20 -7.69 -0.51 1.79
C THR A 20 -6.82 0.12 2.86
N VAL A 21 -5.57 0.42 2.51
CA VAL A 21 -4.68 1.30 3.29
C VAL A 21 -4.37 2.51 2.42
N GLU A 22 -4.52 3.71 2.97
CA GLU A 22 -4.20 4.96 2.29
C GLU A 22 -2.79 5.42 2.66
N ASP A 23 -1.98 5.76 1.66
CA ASP A 23 -0.72 6.45 1.89
C ASP A 23 -1.01 7.93 2.17
N SER A 24 -0.64 8.39 3.36
CA SER A 24 -0.81 9.79 3.78
C SER A 24 -0.02 10.81 2.94
N THR A 25 0.86 10.34 2.04
CA THR A 25 1.73 11.19 1.23
C THR A 25 1.33 11.19 -0.24
N THR A 26 1.42 12.35 -0.88
CA THR A 26 1.03 12.54 -2.29
C THR A 26 2.15 12.21 -3.28
N ASP A 27 3.34 11.84 -2.78
CA ASP A 27 4.55 11.59 -3.58
C ASP A 27 4.47 10.32 -4.45
N PHE A 28 3.50 9.44 -4.19
CA PHE A 28 3.49 8.06 -4.70
C PHE A 28 2.35 7.75 -5.67
N TYR A 29 1.65 8.77 -6.17
CA TYR A 29 0.66 8.64 -7.23
C TYR A 29 0.62 9.88 -8.12
N GLY A 30 -0.01 9.74 -9.28
CA GLY A 30 -0.33 10.87 -10.16
C GLY A 30 0.90 11.66 -10.66
N PRO A 31 0.72 12.97 -10.98
CA PRO A 31 1.78 13.80 -11.53
C PRO A 31 3.01 13.95 -10.63
N THR A 32 2.82 13.98 -9.31
CA THR A 32 3.93 14.11 -8.34
C THR A 32 4.89 12.92 -8.44
N LEU A 33 4.35 11.70 -8.54
CA LEU A 33 5.16 10.49 -8.75
C LEU A 33 5.99 10.59 -10.03
N SER A 34 5.38 11.03 -11.14
CA SER A 34 6.07 11.20 -12.42
C SER A 34 7.18 12.24 -12.34
N ASN A 35 6.92 13.39 -11.72
CA ASN A 35 7.89 14.48 -11.57
C ASN A 35 9.06 14.10 -10.66
N ASN A 36 8.85 13.19 -9.70
CA ASN A 36 9.91 12.64 -8.84
C ASN A 36 10.77 11.56 -9.52
N GLY A 37 10.55 11.28 -10.80
CA GLY A 37 11.24 10.20 -11.53
C GLY A 37 10.73 8.80 -11.17
N GLY A 38 9.50 8.71 -10.67
CA GLY A 38 8.87 7.47 -10.21
C GLY A 38 9.25 7.10 -8.77
N ALA A 39 8.98 5.84 -8.42
CA ALA A 39 9.23 5.29 -7.10
C ALA A 39 9.71 3.84 -7.21
N VAL A 40 10.29 3.34 -6.13
CA VAL A 40 10.48 1.90 -5.91
C VAL A 40 9.37 1.45 -4.97
N LEU A 41 8.54 0.51 -5.43
CA LEU A 41 7.55 -0.18 -4.61
C LEU A 41 8.05 -1.61 -4.37
N VAL A 42 7.99 -2.05 -3.11
CA VAL A 42 8.32 -3.42 -2.73
C VAL A 42 7.13 -4.03 -2.01
N ALA A 43 6.75 -5.22 -2.45
CA ALA A 43 5.77 -6.06 -1.79
C ALA A 43 6.47 -7.28 -1.22
N MET A 44 6.28 -7.53 0.07
CA MET A 44 6.72 -8.76 0.73
C MET A 44 5.51 -9.57 1.17
N TYR A 45 5.58 -10.87 0.90
CA TYR A 45 4.57 -11.83 1.27
C TYR A 45 5.22 -12.82 2.22
N THR A 46 4.57 -13.03 3.36
CA THR A 46 4.94 -14.07 4.31
C THR A 46 3.72 -14.95 4.54
N ASN A 47 3.88 -16.04 5.28
CA ASN A 47 2.76 -16.91 5.65
C ASN A 47 1.72 -16.19 6.55
N SER A 48 2.09 -15.08 7.16
CA SER A 48 1.27 -14.34 8.13
C SER A 48 0.88 -12.94 7.68
N GLU A 49 1.60 -12.30 6.77
CA GLU A 49 1.45 -10.87 6.48
C GLU A 49 1.75 -10.54 5.02
N ILE A 50 1.01 -9.56 4.47
CA ILE A 50 1.40 -8.80 3.28
C ILE A 50 1.89 -7.43 3.73
N LEU A 51 3.05 -7.03 3.25
CA LEU A 51 3.74 -5.79 3.64
C LEU A 51 4.13 -5.01 2.38
N ILE A 52 3.88 -3.71 2.37
CA ILE A 52 4.23 -2.82 1.25
C ILE A 52 5.16 -1.71 1.74
N TRP A 53 6.26 -1.50 1.01
CA TRP A 53 7.13 -0.34 1.13
C TRP A 53 7.15 0.44 -0.17
N ARG A 54 7.51 1.71 -0.02
CA ARG A 54 7.60 2.67 -1.10
C ARG A 54 8.67 3.70 -0.78
N TRP A 55 9.55 3.96 -1.75
CA TRP A 55 10.62 4.94 -1.64
C TRP A 55 10.64 5.84 -2.87
N ARG A 56 10.88 7.14 -2.64
CA ARG A 56 11.31 8.04 -3.72
C ARG A 56 12.65 7.54 -4.25
N ARG A 57 12.96 7.80 -5.52
CA ARG A 57 14.20 7.31 -6.16
C ARG A 57 15.47 7.63 -5.38
N LYS A 58 15.52 8.80 -4.74
CA LYS A 58 16.65 9.26 -3.91
C LYS A 58 16.74 8.60 -2.52
N ASP A 59 15.65 8.01 -2.05
CA ASP A 59 15.52 7.44 -0.70
C ASP A 59 15.60 5.90 -0.72
N VAL A 60 15.96 5.30 -1.87
CA VAL A 60 16.02 3.84 -2.03
C VAL A 60 17.16 3.26 -1.18
N PRO A 61 16.88 2.31 -0.27
CA PRO A 61 17.88 1.64 0.55
C PRO A 61 19.01 1.00 -0.27
N GLN A 62 20.23 1.03 0.27
CA GLN A 62 21.42 0.60 -0.46
C GLN A 62 21.48 -0.91 -0.70
N ASP A 63 20.87 -1.70 0.19
CA ASP A 63 20.72 -3.15 0.04
C ASP A 63 19.85 -3.50 -1.19
N ILE A 64 18.80 -2.72 -1.48
CA ILE A 64 18.00 -2.84 -2.70
C ILE A 64 18.85 -2.47 -3.93
N GLN A 65 19.62 -1.38 -3.87
CA GLN A 65 20.49 -0.96 -4.99
C GLN A 65 21.57 -2.01 -5.29
N ASN A 66 22.10 -2.65 -4.25
CA ASN A 66 23.09 -3.72 -4.34
C ASN A 66 22.47 -5.08 -4.68
N LYS A 67 21.15 -5.17 -4.82
CA LYS A 67 20.40 -6.42 -5.11
C LYS A 67 20.53 -7.50 -4.03
N VAL A 68 20.74 -7.09 -2.78
CA VAL A 68 20.80 -7.97 -1.59
C VAL A 68 19.78 -7.47 -0.56
N PRO A 69 18.46 -7.56 -0.85
CA PRO A 69 17.42 -6.96 -0.01
C PRO A 69 17.42 -7.56 1.39
N CYS A 70 17.28 -6.68 2.39
CA CYS A 70 17.33 -6.96 3.81
C CYS A 70 16.16 -6.26 4.53
N PRO A 71 14.94 -6.83 4.46
CA PRO A 71 13.73 -6.19 4.96
C PRO A 71 13.77 -5.81 6.45
N LYS A 72 14.54 -6.55 7.26
CA LYS A 72 14.72 -6.29 8.70
C LYS A 72 15.38 -4.94 9.01
N THR A 73 16.06 -4.35 8.02
CA THR A 73 16.71 -3.04 8.16
C THR A 73 15.89 -1.87 7.62
N TRP A 74 14.78 -2.16 6.93
CA TRP A 74 13.93 -1.13 6.36
C TRP A 74 13.08 -0.45 7.45
N PRO A 75 12.62 0.79 7.21
CA PRO A 75 11.60 1.42 8.04
C PRO A 75 10.31 0.59 8.09
N SER A 76 9.38 0.96 8.98
CA SER A 76 8.05 0.36 9.00
C SER A 76 7.38 0.42 7.62
N PRO A 77 6.68 -0.65 7.22
CA PRO A 77 5.93 -0.68 5.96
C PRO A 77 4.83 0.38 5.94
N THR A 78 4.53 0.88 4.75
CA THR A 78 3.44 1.84 4.52
C THR A 78 2.08 1.18 4.62
N ALA A 79 1.99 -0.11 4.27
CA ALA A 79 0.77 -0.90 4.45
C ALA A 79 1.09 -2.30 4.97
N THR A 80 0.21 -2.82 5.82
CA THR A 80 0.33 -4.15 6.43
C THR A 80 -1.04 -4.80 6.52
N TRP A 81 -1.17 -6.01 5.98
CA TRP A 81 -2.34 -6.85 6.15
C TRP A 81 -1.92 -8.13 6.87
N LYS A 82 -2.40 -8.27 8.11
CA LYS A 82 -2.08 -9.42 8.96
C LYS A 82 -3.15 -10.50 8.81
N ARG A 83 -2.74 -11.74 8.63
CA ARG A 83 -3.60 -12.93 8.61
C ARG A 83 -4.50 -13.00 9.84
N SER A 84 -4.01 -12.62 11.02
CA SER A 84 -4.77 -12.63 12.28
C SER A 84 -6.02 -11.75 12.27
N ASN A 85 -6.11 -10.78 11.35
CA ASN A 85 -7.28 -9.92 11.19
C ASN A 85 -8.40 -10.61 10.40
N TYR A 86 -8.19 -11.85 9.96
CA TYR A 86 -9.10 -12.58 9.09
C TYR A 86 -9.30 -14.01 9.59
N LYS A 87 -10.51 -14.54 9.37
CA LYS A 87 -10.90 -15.87 9.85
C LYS A 87 -10.13 -16.99 9.12
N ASP A 88 -10.04 -16.89 7.80
CA ASP A 88 -9.30 -17.81 6.93
C ASP A 88 -8.78 -17.01 5.73
N VAL A 89 -7.46 -16.91 5.57
CA VAL A 89 -6.83 -16.23 4.42
C VAL A 89 -5.68 -17.05 3.90
N TYR A 90 -5.64 -17.22 2.58
CA TYR A 90 -4.49 -17.74 1.86
C TYR A 90 -4.01 -16.63 0.92
N PHE A 91 -2.74 -16.27 1.03
CA PHE A 91 -2.13 -15.30 0.14
C PHE A 91 -1.43 -16.04 -0.99
N ALA A 92 -1.84 -15.78 -2.23
CA ALA A 92 -1.11 -16.24 -3.41
C ALA A 92 -0.99 -15.10 -4.42
N ILE A 93 0.20 -14.97 -5.01
CA ILE A 93 0.42 -14.06 -6.14
C ILE A 93 0.01 -14.82 -7.40
N ASN A 94 -1.15 -14.49 -7.96
CA ASN A 94 -1.61 -15.09 -9.20
C ASN A 94 -0.96 -14.41 -10.43
N SER A 95 -1.02 -13.08 -10.49
CA SER A 95 -0.48 -12.32 -11.62
C SER A 95 -0.04 -10.92 -11.20
N ILE A 96 1.04 -10.41 -11.78
CA ILE A 96 1.40 -8.99 -11.74
C ILE A 96 0.93 -8.35 -13.06
N LYS A 97 0.09 -7.32 -12.97
CA LYS A 97 -0.43 -6.59 -14.13
C LYS A 97 0.12 -5.17 -14.15
N ILE A 98 0.72 -4.78 -15.27
CA ILE A 98 1.26 -3.43 -15.49
C ILE A 98 0.51 -2.84 -16.68
N PHE A 99 -0.17 -1.73 -16.46
CA PHE A 99 -0.88 -1.01 -17.52
C PHE A 99 -0.01 0.16 -17.99
N LYS A 100 0.13 0.30 -19.31
CA LYS A 100 0.64 1.52 -19.91
C LYS A 100 -0.50 2.53 -19.97
N GLY A 101 -0.32 3.72 -19.41
CA GLY A 101 -1.29 4.80 -19.55
C GLY A 101 -1.55 5.09 -21.03
N MET A 102 -2.82 5.31 -21.39
CA MET A 102 -3.16 5.89 -22.70
C MET A 102 -2.72 7.36 -22.72
N GLN A 103 -2.32 7.88 -23.88
CA GLN A 103 -1.77 9.24 -24.02
C GLN A 103 -2.71 10.36 -23.52
N ASP A 104 -4.00 10.05 -23.36
CA ASP A 104 -5.09 10.92 -22.91
C ASP A 104 -5.63 10.55 -21.52
N ALA A 105 -4.97 9.67 -20.78
CA ALA A 105 -5.35 9.31 -19.41
C ALA A 105 -5.09 10.47 -18.44
N ILE A 106 -6.01 11.43 -18.41
CA ILE A 106 -6.09 12.45 -17.37
C ILE A 106 -6.46 11.73 -16.07
N SER A 107 -5.61 11.85 -15.04
CA SER A 107 -5.92 11.33 -13.70
C SER A 107 -7.21 11.97 -13.20
N LYS A 108 -8.33 11.25 -13.29
CA LYS A 108 -9.58 11.68 -12.66
C LYS A 108 -9.30 11.77 -11.15
N PRO A 109 -9.53 12.92 -10.50
CA PRO A 109 -9.39 13.00 -9.05
C PRO A 109 -10.30 11.95 -8.43
N ALA A 110 -9.73 11.01 -7.70
CA ALA A 110 -10.52 10.10 -6.89
C ALA A 110 -11.21 10.95 -5.80
N PRO A 111 -12.51 10.77 -5.56
CA PRO A 111 -13.16 11.37 -4.40
C PRO A 111 -12.40 10.95 -3.13
N ALA A 112 -12.03 11.93 -2.30
CA ALA A 112 -11.43 11.63 -1.01
C ALA A 112 -12.37 10.70 -0.21
N PRO A 113 -11.88 9.58 0.36
CA PRO A 113 -12.70 8.74 1.21
C PRO A 113 -13.26 9.57 2.39
N PRO A 114 -14.55 9.45 2.75
CA PRO A 114 -15.06 10.13 3.92
C PRO A 114 -14.40 9.58 5.19
N GLY A 115 -13.62 10.45 5.85
CA GLY A 115 -13.24 10.39 7.26
C GLY A 115 -12.53 9.12 7.73
N HIS A 116 -11.21 9.06 7.61
CA HIS A 116 -10.38 8.19 8.43
C HIS A 116 -9.23 8.99 9.05
N GLN A 117 -9.05 8.83 10.35
CA GLN A 117 -8.14 9.61 11.19
C GLN A 117 -6.69 9.50 10.68
N PRO A 118 -5.88 10.58 10.77
CA PRO A 118 -4.47 10.54 10.42
C PRO A 118 -3.77 9.46 11.26
N VAL A 119 -3.26 8.41 10.62
CA VAL A 119 -2.37 7.47 11.31
C VAL A 119 -1.09 8.24 11.62
N LYS A 120 -0.87 8.53 12.91
CA LYS A 120 0.30 9.27 13.40
C LYS A 120 1.57 8.63 12.87
N SER A 121 2.45 9.44 12.27
CA SER A 121 3.80 9.04 11.91
C SER A 121 4.52 8.50 13.15
N VAL A 122 4.85 7.22 13.14
CA VAL A 122 5.63 6.61 14.21
C VAL A 122 7.12 6.93 13.94
N PRO A 123 7.87 7.44 14.93
CA PRO A 123 9.29 7.73 14.78
C PRO A 123 10.10 6.48 14.42
N ALA A 124 11.09 6.66 13.54
CA ALA A 124 12.00 5.61 13.10
C ALA A 124 12.74 4.98 14.30
N LEU A 125 12.51 3.68 14.53
CA LEU A 125 13.34 2.87 15.42
C LEU A 125 14.55 2.32 14.65
N LYS A 126 15.68 2.29 15.34
CA LYS A 126 17.02 1.92 14.84
C LYS A 126 17.04 0.46 14.33
N PRO A 127 17.68 0.17 13.18
CA PRO A 127 17.78 -1.20 12.65
C PRO A 127 18.59 -2.13 13.55
N SER A 128 18.05 -3.32 13.82
CA SER A 128 18.80 -4.47 14.34
C SER A 128 19.46 -5.19 13.17
N ALA A 129 20.78 -5.41 13.26
CA ALA A 129 21.58 -6.04 12.23
C ALA A 129 21.47 -7.57 12.34
N ASN A 130 20.99 -8.23 11.28
CA ASN A 130 21.43 -9.55 10.81
C ASN A 130 20.58 -9.98 9.60
N CYS A 131 21.10 -9.78 8.40
CA CYS A 131 20.61 -10.38 7.16
C CYS A 131 21.63 -11.40 6.67
N GLY A 132 21.65 -12.55 7.35
CA GLY A 132 22.28 -13.76 6.86
C GLY A 132 21.21 -14.65 6.24
N ASP A 133 21.37 -14.95 4.95
CA ASP A 133 20.80 -16.04 4.16
C ASP A 133 19.43 -16.59 4.65
N GLU A 134 18.35 -15.84 4.40
CA GLU A 134 17.00 -16.38 4.55
C GLU A 134 16.59 -17.03 3.24
N THR A 135 16.74 -18.36 3.23
CA THR A 135 16.39 -19.27 2.13
C THR A 135 15.02 -18.92 1.55
N GLN A 136 14.97 -18.87 0.21
CA GLN A 136 13.76 -18.76 -0.61
C GLN A 136 12.61 -19.58 0.00
N LEU A 137 11.53 -18.89 0.37
CA LEU A 137 10.27 -19.51 0.77
C LEU A 137 9.68 -20.25 -0.44
N THR A 138 9.84 -21.58 -0.49
CA THR A 138 9.08 -22.50 -1.35
C THR A 138 7.73 -22.83 -0.74
#